data_AF-A0A933WPT4-F1
#
_entry.id   AF-A0A933WPT4-F1
#
_cell.length_a   1.000
_cell.length_b   1.000
_cell.length_c   1.000
_cell.angle_alpha   90.00
_cell.angle_beta   90.00
_cell.angle_gamma   90.00
#
_symmetry.space_group_name_H-M   'P 1'
#
loop_
_entity.id
_entity.type
_entity.pdbx_description
1 polymer ?
#
loop_
_entity_poly.entity_id
_entity_poly.type
_entity_poly.pdbx_seq_one_letter_code
_entity_poly.pdbx_strand_id
1 'polypeptide(L)' 'MAVKWIKVAPYIENGFAAQGRVERASIVDAAYDDAADDDVVDTLDALGSRVFNSVEDARQFLASQGLLED' A
#
# COMPACT_ATOMS: atom_id res chain seq x y z
N MET A 1 -13.07 -5.55 -1.13
CA MET A 1 -13.58 -4.71 -2.25
C MET A 1 -12.38 -4.09 -2.96
N ALA A 2 -12.53 -3.40 -4.10
CA ALA A 2 -11.44 -2.54 -4.59
C ALA A 2 -11.40 -1.27 -3.72
N VAL A 3 -10.23 -0.64 -3.58
CA VAL A 3 -10.03 0.55 -2.75
C VAL A 3 -9.51 1.69 -3.59
N LYS A 4 -10.01 2.90 -3.34
CA LYS A 4 -9.52 4.10 -4.03
C LYS A 4 -8.05 4.34 -3.69
N TRP A 5 -7.25 4.60 -4.72
CA TRP A 5 -5.82 4.89 -4.55
C TRP A 5 -5.54 5.93 -3.47
N ILE A 6 -6.36 6.98 -3.39
CA ILE A 6 -6.20 8.06 -2.41
C ILE A 6 -6.21 7.59 -0.94
N LYS A 7 -6.84 6.46 -0.63
CA LYS A 7 -6.82 5.87 0.72
C LYS A 7 -5.53 5.11 1.01
N VAL A 8 -4.92 4.51 -0.02
CA VAL A 8 -3.77 3.61 0.12
C VAL A 8 -2.44 4.37 -0.08
N ALA A 9 -2.47 5.40 -0.94
CA ALA A 9 -1.32 6.22 -1.33
C ALA A 9 -0.54 6.78 -0.13
N PRO A 10 -1.18 7.34 0.93
CA PRO A 10 -0.45 7.95 2.03
C PRO A 10 0.50 6.96 2.73
N TYR A 11 0.07 5.70 2.92
CA TYR A 11 0.89 4.69 3.57
C TYR A 11 2.08 4.27 2.68
N ILE A 12 1.83 4.08 1.38
CA ILE A 12 2.87 3.71 0.41
C ILE A 12 3.90 4.83 0.23
N GLU A 13 3.45 6.07 0.10
CA GLU A 13 4.29 7.26 -0.07
C GLU A 13 5.13 7.52 1.19
N ASN A 14 4.53 7.42 2.37
CA ASN A 14 5.25 7.58 3.64
C ASN A 14 6.27 6.45 3.85
N GLY A 15 5.92 5.20 3.55
CA GLY A 15 6.85 4.07 3.61
C GLY A 15 8.06 4.27 2.69
N PHE A 16 7.80 4.68 1.44
CA PHE A 16 8.85 4.99 0.48
C PHE A 16 9.73 6.15 0.94
N ALA A 17 9.14 7.24 1.46
CA ALA A 17 9.89 8.39 1.95
C ALA A 17 10.75 8.04 3.17
N ALA A 18 10.30 7.14 4.04
CA ALA A 18 11.02 6.74 5.24
C ALA A 18 12.18 5.77 4.96
N GLN A 19 12.02 4.86 3.99
CA GLN A 19 12.94 3.74 3.78
C GLN A 19 13.66 3.74 2.42
N GLY A 20 13.27 4.64 1.50
CA GLY A 20 13.73 4.65 0.11
C GLY A 20 13.16 3.51 -0.74
N ARG A 21 12.21 2.75 -0.20
CA ARG A 21 11.55 1.59 -0.81
C ARG A 21 10.22 1.33 -0.12
N VAL A 22 9.31 0.65 -0.82
CA VAL A 22 8.00 0.23 -0.27
C VAL A 22 8.12 -1.21 0.18
N GLU A 23 7.89 -1.45 1.47
CA GLU A 23 7.83 -2.79 2.07
C GLU A 23 6.50 -2.93 2.80
N ARG A 24 5.82 -4.08 2.65
CA ARG A 24 4.53 -4.35 3.32
C ARG A 24 4.59 -4.09 4.82
N ALA A 25 5.61 -4.62 5.50
CA ALA A 25 5.67 -4.60 6.96
C ALA A 25 5.61 -3.17 7.50
N SER A 26 6.37 -2.23 6.93
CA SER A 26 6.41 -0.85 7.40
C SER A 26 5.11 -0.08 7.16
N ILE A 27 4.42 -0.35 6.05
CA ILE A 27 3.21 0.39 5.69
C ILE A 27 1.93 -0.21 6.29
N VAL A 28 1.90 -1.53 6.51
CA VAL A 28 0.75 -2.22 7.13
C VAL A 28 0.68 -1.91 8.64
N ASP A 29 1.82 -1.91 9.34
CA ASP A 29 1.85 -1.51 10.75
C ASP A 29 1.32 -0.08 10.92
N ALA A 30 1.72 0.85 10.04
CA ALA A 30 1.22 2.23 10.04
C ALA A 30 -0.29 2.33 9.77
N ALA A 31 -0.84 1.48 8.90
CA ALA A 31 -2.28 1.44 8.62
C ALA A 31 -3.07 0.90 9.83
N TYR A 32 -2.53 -0.08 10.55
CA TYR A 32 -3.13 -0.55 11.81
C TYR A 32 -3.10 0.52 12.91
N ASP A 33 -1.99 1.23 13.06
CA ASP A 33 -1.85 2.32 14.04
C ASP A 33 -2.83 3.47 13.78
N ASP A 34 -3.15 3.74 12.51
CA ASP A 34 -4.10 4.78 12.08
C ASP A 34 -5.57 4.31 12.14
N ALA A 35 -5.82 3.05 12.53
CA ALA A 35 -7.14 2.41 12.48
C ALA A 35 -7.80 2.52 11.09
N ALA A 36 -7.02 2.30 10.05
CA ALA A 36 -7.50 2.30 8.67
C ALA A 36 -8.60 1.26 8.44
N ASP A 37 -9.43 1.49 7.42
CA ASP A 37 -10.44 0.51 7.00
C ASP A 37 -9.79 -0.86 6.67
N ASP A 38 -10.45 -1.97 7.02
CA ASP A 38 -9.96 -3.33 6.74
C ASP A 38 -9.60 -3.53 5.25
N ASP A 39 -10.42 -3.00 4.33
CA ASP A 39 -10.13 -3.10 2.89
C ASP A 39 -8.79 -2.40 2.51
N VAL A 40 -8.42 -1.30 3.18
CA VAL A 40 -7.15 -0.60 2.96
C VAL A 40 -5.99 -1.47 3.46
N VAL A 41 -6.13 -2.04 4.65
CA VAL A 41 -5.14 -2.93 5.24
C VAL A 41 -4.94 -4.17 4.36
N ASP A 42 -6.02 -4.81 3.93
CA ASP A 42 -5.99 -5.97 3.01
C ASP A 42 -5.31 -5.62 1.68
N THR A 43 -5.57 -4.42 1.16
CA THR A 43 -4.93 -3.94 -0.08
C THR A 43 -3.42 -3.75 0.11
N LEU A 44 -2.98 -3.16 1.22
CA LEU A 44 -1.56 -3.03 1.55
C LEU A 44 -0.90 -4.40 1.81
N ASP A 45 -1.64 -5.30 2.44
CA ASP A 45 -1.20 -6.66 2.75
C ASP A 45 -0.88 -7.47 1.50
N ALA A 46 -1.65 -7.25 0.42
CA ALA A 46 -1.49 -7.92 -0.86
C ALA A 46 -0.12 -7.70 -1.54
N LEU A 47 0.64 -6.67 -1.13
CA LEU A 47 2.04 -6.52 -1.54
C LEU A 47 2.87 -7.75 -1.14
N GLY A 48 2.51 -8.39 -0.02
CA GLY A 48 3.16 -9.57 0.51
C GLY A 48 4.61 -9.29 0.93
N SER A 49 5.53 -10.18 0.58
CA SER A 49 6.96 -10.04 0.86
C SER A 49 7.73 -9.31 -0.25
N ARG A 50 7.03 -8.66 -1.19
CA ARG A 50 7.68 -7.88 -2.26
C ARG A 50 8.20 -6.55 -1.74
N VAL A 51 9.25 -6.09 -2.39
CA VAL A 51 9.86 -4.78 -2.15
C VAL A 51 9.82 -4.01 -3.46
N PHE A 52 9.29 -2.78 -3.42
CA PHE A 52 9.22 -1.92 -4.59
C PHE A 52 10.16 -0.73 -4.42
N ASN A 53 10.88 -0.39 -5.50
CA ASN A 53 11.84 0.71 -5.50
C ASN A 53 11.21 2.04 -5.94
N SER A 54 9.88 2.07 -6.13
CA SER A 54 9.12 3.27 -6.42
C SER A 54 7.66 3.11 -5.96
N VAL A 55 7.00 4.23 -5.68
CA VAL A 55 5.55 4.28 -5.38
C VAL A 55 4.73 3.83 -6.60
N GLU A 56 5.19 4.17 -7.80
CA GLU A 56 4.49 3.83 -9.05
C GLU A 56 4.48 2.32 -9.31
N ASP A 57 5.59 1.62 -9.08
CA ASP A 57 5.64 0.16 -9.21
C ASP A 57 4.67 -0.54 -8.24
N ALA A 58 4.60 -0.05 -6.98
CA ALA A 58 3.67 -0.58 -5.99
C ALA A 58 2.20 -0.32 -6.41
N ARG A 59 1.90 0.89 -6.91
CA ARG A 59 0.58 1.24 -7.44
C ARG A 59 0.19 0.36 -8.61
N GLN A 60 1.06 0.20 -9.60
CA GLN A 60 0.81 -0.61 -10.79
C GLN A 60 0.59 -2.08 -10.41
N PHE A 61 1.37 -2.59 -9.46
CA PHE A 61 1.15 -3.92 -8.92
C PHE A 61 -0.25 -4.07 -8.32
N LEU A 62 -0.65 -3.21 -7.39
CA LEU A 62 -1.98 -3.26 -6.76
C LEU A 62 -3.12 -3.09 -7.78
N ALA A 63 -2.94 -2.21 -8.77
CA ALA A 63 -3.88 -2.06 -9.89
C ALA A 63 -3.98 -3.35 -10.73
N SER A 64 -2.84 -4.01 -11.02
CA SER A 64 -2.82 -5.27 -11.77
C SER A 64 -3.53 -6.42 -11.05
N GLN A 65 -3.61 -6.36 -9.72
CA GLN A 65 -4.36 -7.33 -8.90
C GLN A 65 -5.86 -7.00 -8.84
N GLY A 66 -6.31 -5.88 -9.41
CA GLY A 66 -7.70 -5.42 -9.31
C GLY A 66 -8.08 -4.92 -7.92
N LEU A 67 -7.10 -4.57 -7.09
CA LEU A 67 -7.31 -4.09 -5.72
C LEU A 67 -7.54 -2.58 -5.65
N LEU A 68 -7.24 -1.86 -6.73
CA LEU A 68 -7.48 -0.42 -6.83
C LEU A 68 -8.68 -0.11 -7.73
N GLU A 69 -9.50 0.84 -7.27
CA GLU A 69 -10.51 1.52 -8.09
C GLU A 69 -10.11 2.99 -8.30
N ASP A 70 -10.65 3.59 -9.37
CA ASP A 70 -10.42 5.00 -9.74
C ASP A 70 -11.10 5.98 -8.77
#